data_AF-A0AAJ4MZN9-F1
#
_entry.id   AF-A0AAJ4MZN9-F1
#
_cell.length_a   1.000
_cell.length_b   1.000
_cell.length_c   1.000
_cell.angle_alpha   90.00
_cell.angle_beta   90.00
_cell.angle_gamma   90.00
#
_symmetry.space_group_name_H-M   'P 1'
#
loop_
_entity.id
_entity.type
_entity.pdbx_description
1 polymer ?
#
loop_
_entity_poly.entity_id
_entity_poly.type
_entity_poly.pdbx_seq_one_letter_code
_entity_poly.pdbx_strand_id
1 'polypeptide(L)'
;MNRRTFIKAAVIAASTPTVTAFADTADHVTLSRLIELHTLAYEADSAEWTMLYDLDPSGFRLEPTSEYLAQEQRCQDAKTAVERMEAAIFAYHLSGFNDVLTLTRWVHERLDDCKCYFYEDESTVHAIFMQIARTTAAA
;
A
#
# COMPACT_ATOMS: atom_id res chain seq x y z
N MET A 1 -15.35 -18.17 9.88
CA MET A 1 -14.80 -16.82 10.16
C MET A 1 -15.18 -15.95 8.97
N ASN A 2 -16.01 -14.91 9.16
CA ASN A 2 -16.61 -14.17 8.05
C ASN A 2 -15.67 -13.05 7.54
N ARG A 3 -15.72 -12.75 6.23
CA ARG A 3 -14.91 -11.73 5.52
C ARG A 3 -14.83 -10.39 6.26
N ARG A 4 -15.93 -9.97 6.89
CA ARG A 4 -16.04 -8.74 7.70
C ARG A 4 -15.18 -8.75 8.98
N THR A 5 -14.93 -9.92 9.56
CA THR A 5 -14.07 -10.09 10.75
C THR A 5 -12.59 -10.01 10.36
N PHE A 6 -12.22 -10.51 9.19
CA PHE A 6 -10.86 -10.41 8.66
C PHE A 6 -10.48 -8.96 8.32
N ILE A 7 -11.37 -8.22 7.66
CA ILE A 7 -11.15 -6.80 7.33
C ILE A 7 -10.99 -5.95 8.59
N LYS A 8 -11.81 -6.17 9.63
CA LYS A 8 -11.62 -5.47 10.91
C LYS A 8 -10.28 -5.80 11.57
N ALA A 9 -9.82 -7.05 11.51
CA ALA A 9 -8.52 -7.43 12.06
C ALA A 9 -7.36 -6.79 11.27
N ALA A 10 -7.47 -6.74 9.94
CA ALA A 10 -6.48 -6.10 9.07
C ALA A 10 -6.42 -4.57 9.28
N VAL A 11 -7.58 -3.92 9.39
CA VAL A 11 -7.68 -2.47 9.67
C VAL A 11 -7.15 -2.15 11.07
N ILE A 12 -7.50 -2.93 12.11
CA ILE A 12 -6.96 -2.74 13.46
C ILE A 12 -5.43 -2.96 13.48
N ALA A 13 -4.91 -3.94 12.73
CA ALA A 13 -3.47 -4.15 12.57
C ALA A 13 -2.77 -3.02 11.80
N ALA A 14 -3.47 -2.30 10.92
CA ALA A 14 -2.94 -1.14 10.20
C ALA A 14 -3.06 0.18 11.00
N SER A 15 -4.01 0.28 11.94
CA SER A 15 -4.25 1.48 12.77
C SER A 15 -3.50 1.49 14.11
N THR A 16 -2.92 0.36 14.51
CA THR A 16 -2.01 0.31 15.68
C THR A 16 -0.62 0.77 15.22
N PRO A 17 0.25 1.38 16.07
CA PRO A 17 1.66 1.57 15.74
C PRO A 17 2.36 0.21 15.71
N THR A 18 2.05 -0.60 14.70
CA THR A 18 2.52 -1.98 14.51
C THR A 18 3.95 -2.00 13.97
N VAL A 19 4.60 -0.85 13.82
CA VAL A 19 6.03 -0.78 13.48
C VAL A 19 6.88 -1.34 14.63
N THR A 20 6.43 -1.25 15.90
CA THR A 20 7.11 -1.91 17.03
C THR A 20 6.67 -3.36 17.27
N ALA A 21 5.49 -3.78 16.79
CA ALA A 21 5.03 -5.17 16.94
C ALA A 21 5.50 -6.11 15.82
N PHE A 22 5.84 -5.60 14.64
CA PHE A 22 6.50 -6.40 13.59
C PHE A 22 7.99 -6.64 13.85
N ALA A 23 8.61 -5.85 14.74
CA ALA A 23 10.00 -6.06 15.14
C ALA A 23 10.20 -7.36 15.94
N ASP A 24 9.15 -7.90 16.56
CA ASP A 24 9.19 -9.15 17.36
C ASP A 24 8.79 -10.40 16.55
N THR A 25 8.41 -10.25 15.28
CA THR A 25 8.20 -11.35 14.31
C THR A 25 9.19 -11.25 13.14
N ALA A 26 10.39 -10.76 13.41
CA ALA A 26 11.39 -10.37 12.42
C ALA A 26 11.98 -11.52 11.58
N ASP A 27 11.65 -12.78 11.85
CA ASP A 27 12.34 -13.89 11.18
C ASP A 27 11.84 -14.20 9.75
N HIS A 28 10.63 -13.78 9.34
CA HIS A 28 10.05 -14.25 8.06
C HIS A 28 9.23 -13.24 7.24
N VAL A 29 9.41 -11.92 7.40
CA VAL A 29 8.78 -10.97 6.46
C VAL A 29 9.58 -11.01 5.14
N THR A 30 8.97 -11.56 4.09
CA THR A 30 9.55 -11.58 2.74
C THR A 30 9.01 -10.42 1.92
N LEU A 31 9.77 -9.99 0.90
CA LEU A 31 9.31 -8.97 -0.05
C LEU A 31 7.99 -9.38 -0.72
N SER A 32 7.85 -10.64 -1.10
CA SER A 32 6.61 -11.17 -1.68
C SER A 32 5.42 -11.01 -0.74
N ARG A 33 5.61 -11.23 0.57
CA ARG A 33 4.54 -11.06 1.55
C ARG A 33 4.11 -9.60 1.68
N LEU A 34 5.06 -8.67 1.63
CA LEU A 34 4.76 -7.24 1.64
C LEU A 34 3.97 -6.83 0.38
N ILE A 35 4.33 -7.35 -0.78
CA ILE A 35 3.62 -7.14 -2.06
C ILE A 35 2.17 -7.69 -2.01
N GLU A 36 1.97 -8.87 -1.43
CA GLU A 36 0.64 -9.43 -1.22
C GLU A 36 -0.22 -8.53 -0.32
N LEU A 37 0.35 -8.05 0.79
CA LEU A 37 -0.33 -7.16 1.71
C LEU A 37 -0.67 -5.81 1.08
N HIS A 38 0.23 -5.27 0.25
CA HIS A 38 -0.03 -4.08 -0.56
C HIS A 38 -1.22 -4.30 -1.50
N THR A 39 -1.25 -5.44 -2.20
CA THR A 39 -2.35 -5.75 -3.13
C THR A 39 -3.71 -5.78 -2.40
N LEU A 40 -3.76 -6.42 -1.22
CA LEU A 40 -4.97 -6.45 -0.40
C LEU A 40 -5.36 -5.06 0.14
N ALA A 41 -4.36 -4.24 0.51
CA ALA A 41 -4.60 -2.88 0.95
C ALA A 41 -5.18 -2.02 -0.20
N TYR A 42 -4.63 -2.15 -1.40
CA TYR A 42 -5.11 -1.42 -2.57
C TYR A 42 -6.53 -1.86 -2.99
N GLU A 43 -6.83 -3.16 -2.92
CA GLU A 43 -8.19 -3.65 -3.17
C GLU A 43 -9.21 -3.08 -2.17
N ALA A 44 -8.82 -2.94 -0.90
CA ALA A 44 -9.66 -2.31 0.12
C ALA A 44 -9.86 -0.82 -0.15
N ASP A 45 -8.78 -0.09 -0.44
CA ASP A 45 -8.81 1.32 -0.83
C ASP A 45 -9.73 1.56 -2.03
N SER A 46 -9.54 0.80 -3.12
CA SER A 46 -10.37 0.89 -4.32
C SER A 46 -11.85 0.65 -4.03
N ALA A 47 -12.17 -0.27 -3.10
CA ALA A 47 -13.55 -0.51 -2.69
C ALA A 47 -14.14 0.67 -1.91
N GLU A 48 -13.38 1.32 -1.03
CA GLU A 48 -13.83 2.51 -0.30
C GLU A 48 -14.08 3.68 -1.27
N TRP A 49 -13.20 3.88 -2.25
CA TRP A 49 -13.40 4.90 -3.30
C TRP A 49 -14.62 4.62 -4.18
N THR A 50 -14.88 3.35 -4.50
CA THR A 50 -16.09 2.95 -5.23
C THR A 50 -17.34 3.31 -4.44
N MET A 51 -17.37 3.04 -3.13
CA MET A 51 -18.49 3.42 -2.27
C MET A 51 -18.66 4.94 -2.19
N LEU A 52 -17.57 5.72 -2.16
CA LEU A 52 -17.65 7.18 -2.18
C LEU A 52 -18.24 7.69 -3.50
N TYR A 53 -17.83 7.08 -4.62
CA TYR A 53 -18.40 7.38 -5.93
C TYR A 53 -19.89 7.05 -6.00
N ASP A 54 -20.34 5.94 -5.40
CA ASP A 54 -21.77 5.62 -5.34
C ASP A 54 -22.58 6.65 -4.54
N LEU A 55 -21.97 7.27 -3.51
CA LEU A 55 -22.59 8.33 -2.71
C LEU A 55 -22.66 9.68 -3.44
N ASP A 56 -21.63 10.03 -4.22
CA ASP A 56 -21.63 11.21 -5.09
C ASP A 56 -20.98 10.90 -6.45
N PRO A 57 -21.76 10.37 -7.42
CA PRO A 57 -21.23 10.01 -8.73
C PRO A 57 -20.76 11.22 -9.55
N SER A 58 -21.19 12.43 -9.15
CA SER A 58 -20.80 13.66 -9.82
C SER A 58 -19.37 14.07 -9.49
N GLY A 59 -18.84 13.63 -8.34
CA GLY A 59 -17.52 14.00 -7.82
C GLY A 59 -17.38 15.50 -7.49
N PHE A 60 -18.46 16.29 -7.59
CA PHE A 60 -18.40 17.72 -7.33
C PHE A 60 -18.43 18.07 -5.85
N ARG A 61 -18.74 17.10 -4.97
CA ARG A 61 -18.75 17.28 -3.52
C ARG A 61 -19.62 18.48 -3.11
N LEU A 62 -20.78 18.61 -3.74
CA LEU A 62 -21.72 19.71 -3.45
C LEU A 62 -22.56 19.34 -2.23
N GLU A 63 -22.43 20.11 -1.15
CA GLU A 63 -23.13 19.91 0.13
C GLU A 63 -22.98 18.48 0.70
N PRO A 64 -21.76 18.08 1.09
CA PRO A 64 -21.48 16.71 1.50
C PRO A 64 -22.28 16.32 2.75
N THR A 65 -22.97 15.19 2.66
CA THR A 65 -23.69 14.60 3.80
C THR A 65 -22.70 14.08 4.85
N SER A 66 -23.18 13.85 6.07
CA SER A 66 -22.36 13.20 7.12
C SER A 66 -21.91 11.79 6.71
N GLU A 67 -22.72 11.09 5.93
CA GLU A 67 -22.38 9.79 5.36
C GLU A 67 -21.24 9.89 4.34
N TYR A 68 -21.31 10.87 3.44
CA TYR A 68 -20.23 11.16 2.48
C TYR A 68 -18.93 11.47 3.22
N LEU A 69 -18.95 12.37 4.21
CA LEU A 69 -17.74 12.74 4.97
C LEU A 69 -17.14 11.54 5.72
N ALA A 70 -17.99 10.68 6.29
CA ALA A 70 -17.53 9.47 6.97
C ALA A 70 -16.92 8.46 5.98
N GLN A 71 -17.45 8.36 4.76
CA GLN A 71 -16.88 7.51 3.70
C GLN A 71 -15.58 8.11 3.17
N GLU A 72 -15.51 9.43 2.98
CA GLU A 72 -14.30 10.14 2.55
C GLU A 72 -13.14 9.90 3.53
N GLN A 73 -13.41 9.98 4.84
CA GLN A 73 -12.41 9.65 5.85
C GLN A 73 -11.91 8.20 5.73
N ARG A 74 -12.82 7.23 5.50
CA ARG A 74 -12.42 5.83 5.27
C ARG A 74 -11.53 5.67 4.04
N CYS A 75 -11.80 6.41 2.97
CA CYS A 75 -10.95 6.42 1.77
C CYS A 75 -9.54 6.95 2.10
N GLN A 76 -9.43 8.04 2.87
CA GLN A 76 -8.13 8.57 3.31
C GLN A 76 -7.37 7.60 4.22
N ASP A 77 -8.08 6.92 5.13
CA ASP A 77 -7.49 5.91 6.01
C ASP A 77 -6.97 4.70 5.19
N ALA A 78 -7.72 4.28 4.18
CA ALA A 78 -7.32 3.19 3.29
C ALA A 78 -6.12 3.56 2.40
N LYS A 79 -6.12 4.77 1.79
CA LYS A 79 -4.96 5.32 1.07
C LYS A 79 -3.71 5.32 1.95
N THR A 80 -3.84 5.80 3.19
CA THR A 80 -2.73 5.81 4.16
C THR A 80 -2.17 4.41 4.42
N ALA A 81 -3.03 3.39 4.45
CA ALA A 81 -2.59 2.00 4.61
C ALA A 81 -1.79 1.50 3.40
N VAL A 82 -2.22 1.85 2.18
CA VAL A 82 -1.47 1.54 0.94
C VAL A 82 -0.09 2.18 0.97
N GLU A 83 -0.01 3.49 1.23
CA GLU A 83 1.25 4.24 1.31
C GLU A 83 2.21 3.64 2.36
N ARG A 84 1.70 3.19 3.50
CA ARG A 84 2.50 2.49 4.52
C ARG A 84 3.05 1.16 4.03
N MET A 85 2.26 0.39 3.26
CA MET A 85 2.75 -0.85 2.66
C MET A 85 3.82 -0.58 1.61
N GLU A 86 3.66 0.46 0.80
CA GLU A 86 4.69 0.88 -0.18
C GLU A 86 5.98 1.29 0.52
N ALA A 87 5.90 2.11 1.57
CA ALA A 87 7.06 2.49 2.37
C ALA A 87 7.76 1.25 2.98
N ALA A 88 7.00 0.26 3.47
CA ALA A 88 7.56 -0.99 3.99
C ALA A 88 8.25 -1.83 2.90
N ILE A 89 7.68 -1.89 1.70
CA ILE A 89 8.29 -2.55 0.53
C ILE A 89 9.63 -1.88 0.18
N PHE A 90 9.70 -0.55 0.19
CA PHE A 90 10.94 0.16 -0.17
C PHE A 90 11.99 0.14 0.93
N ALA A 91 11.57 0.07 2.19
CA ALA A 91 12.48 -0.15 3.32
C ALA A 91 13.04 -1.59 3.36
N TYR A 92 12.51 -2.52 2.57
CA TYR A 92 12.96 -3.90 2.54
C TYR A 92 14.42 -4.01 2.08
N HIS A 93 15.21 -4.76 2.85
CA HIS A 93 16.60 -5.02 2.50
C HIS A 93 16.69 -6.05 1.38
N LEU A 94 17.06 -5.61 0.18
CA LEU A 94 17.26 -6.49 -0.98
C LEU A 94 18.52 -7.34 -0.78
N SER A 95 18.32 -8.63 -0.50
CA SER A 95 19.39 -9.56 -0.09
C SER A 95 20.04 -10.29 -1.27
N GLY A 96 19.43 -10.25 -2.45
CA GLY A 96 19.97 -10.88 -3.64
C GLY A 96 19.19 -10.58 -4.92
N PHE A 97 19.64 -11.18 -6.03
CA PHE A 97 19.10 -10.94 -7.36
C PHE A 97 17.58 -11.18 -7.47
N ASN A 98 17.05 -12.19 -6.77
CA ASN A 98 15.62 -12.49 -6.79
C ASN A 98 14.77 -11.36 -6.18
N ASP A 99 15.25 -10.73 -5.10
CA ASP A 99 14.54 -9.61 -4.47
C ASP A 99 14.55 -8.39 -5.40
N VAL A 100 15.70 -8.11 -6.02
CA VAL A 100 15.84 -7.03 -7.01
C VAL A 100 14.90 -7.24 -8.19
N LEU A 101 14.86 -8.45 -8.75
CA LEU A 101 13.99 -8.80 -9.86
C LEU A 101 12.52 -8.70 -9.48
N THR A 102 12.16 -9.17 -8.28
CA THR A 102 10.79 -9.11 -7.76
C THR A 102 10.34 -7.66 -7.59
N LEU A 103 11.15 -6.82 -6.93
CA LEU A 103 10.84 -5.42 -6.72
C LEU A 103 10.73 -4.67 -8.05
N THR A 104 11.66 -4.88 -8.97
CA THR A 104 11.66 -4.20 -10.28
C THR A 104 10.41 -4.53 -11.10
N ARG A 105 10.02 -5.82 -11.13
CA ARG A 105 8.78 -6.24 -11.82
C ARG A 105 7.56 -5.61 -11.18
N TRP A 106 7.46 -5.68 -9.86
CA TRP A 106 6.33 -5.12 -9.14
C TRP A 106 6.20 -3.60 -9.35
N VAL A 107 7.31 -2.84 -9.26
CA VAL A 107 7.33 -1.39 -9.53
C VAL A 107 6.84 -1.10 -10.94
N HIS A 108 7.35 -1.83 -11.93
CA HIS A 108 6.94 -1.65 -13.32
C HIS A 108 5.44 -1.96 -13.52
N GLU A 109 4.94 -3.07 -12.99
CA GLU A 109 3.53 -3.45 -13.06
C GLU A 109 2.62 -2.41 -12.41
N ARG A 110 3.01 -1.87 -11.25
CA ARG A 110 2.24 -0.86 -10.52
C ARG A 110 2.21 0.50 -11.21
N LEU A 111 3.29 0.88 -11.87
CA LEU A 111 3.33 2.08 -12.69
C LEU A 111 2.50 1.94 -13.97
N ASP A 112 2.38 0.73 -14.53
CA ASP A 112 1.57 0.44 -15.72
C ASP A 112 0.06 0.42 -15.41
N ASP A 113 -0.33 -0.23 -14.31
CA ASP A 113 -1.74 -0.35 -13.92
C ASP A 113 -2.25 0.75 -12.99
N CYS A 114 -1.39 1.70 -12.61
CA CYS A 114 -1.63 2.79 -11.68
C CYS A 114 -2.16 2.35 -10.31
N LYS A 115 -1.89 1.11 -9.89
CA LYS A 115 -2.35 0.59 -8.59
C LYS A 115 -1.37 0.87 -7.46
N CYS A 116 -0.85 2.09 -7.39
CA CYS A 116 0.07 2.53 -6.35
C CYS A 116 -0.08 4.03 -6.08
N TYR A 117 0.54 4.52 -5.01
CA TYR A 117 0.61 5.96 -4.71
C TYR A 117 2.02 6.52 -4.75
N PHE A 118 3.05 5.68 -4.69
CA PHE A 118 4.45 6.13 -4.73
C PHE A 118 4.86 6.91 -5.99
N TYR A 119 4.06 6.87 -7.07
CA TYR A 119 4.30 7.70 -8.25
C TYR A 119 3.99 9.20 -8.01
N GLU A 120 3.20 9.53 -6.97
CA GLU A 120 2.87 10.90 -6.61
C GLU A 120 4.11 11.70 -6.14
N ASP A 121 5.17 11.00 -5.72
CA ASP A 121 6.45 11.58 -5.32
C ASP A 121 7.61 11.07 -6.17
N GLU A 122 8.09 11.91 -7.09
CA GLU A 122 9.22 11.62 -7.97
C GLU A 122 10.48 11.22 -7.20
N SER A 123 10.70 11.80 -6.01
CA SER A 123 11.88 11.50 -5.21
C SER A 123 11.87 10.06 -4.68
N THR A 124 10.69 9.54 -4.34
CA THR A 124 10.47 8.15 -3.97
C THR A 124 10.75 7.23 -5.15
N VAL A 125 10.22 7.53 -6.34
CA VAL A 125 10.50 6.77 -7.57
C VAL A 125 12.00 6.71 -7.86
N HIS A 126 12.70 7.84 -7.75
CA HIS A 126 14.14 7.90 -7.97
C HIS A 126 14.92 7.07 -6.93
N ALA A 127 14.55 7.15 -5.65
CA ALA A 127 15.19 6.40 -4.59
C ALA A 127 15.08 4.88 -4.80
N ILE A 128 13.93 4.40 -5.27
CA ILE A 128 13.69 2.98 -5.58
C ILE A 128 14.63 2.49 -6.68
N PHE A 129 14.69 3.21 -7.81
CA PHE A 129 15.58 2.83 -8.90
C PHE A 129 17.06 2.92 -8.51
N MET A 130 17.43 3.87 -7.66
CA MET A 130 18.78 3.97 -7.10
C MET A 130 19.12 2.79 -6.18
N GLN A 131 18.19 2.33 -5.36
CA GLN A 131 18.36 1.14 -4.51
C GLN A 131 18.58 -0.11 -5.37
N ILE A 132 17.72 -0.33 -6.38
CA ILE A 132 17.83 -1.41 -7.35
C ILE A 132 19.21 -1.40 -8.03
N ALA A 133 19.62 -0.24 -8.56
CA ALA A 133 20.89 -0.10 -9.27
C ALA A 133 22.10 -0.39 -8.37
N ARG A 134 22.11 0.11 -7.13
CA ARG A 134 23.21 -0.11 -6.18
C ARG A 134 23.36 -1.57 -5.78
N THR A 135 22.26 -2.29 -5.58
CA THR A 135 22.31 -3.72 -5.25
C THR A 135 22.85 -4.55 -6.40
N THR A 136 22.53 -4.20 -7.66
CA THR A 136 23.11 -4.89 -8.84
C THR A 136 24.59 -4.62 -9.07
N ALA A 137 25.11 -3.48 -8.61
CA ALA A 137 26.52 -3.14 -8.75
C ALA A 137 27.42 -3.78 -7.67
N ALA A 138 26.83 -4.27 -6.58
CA ALA A 138 27.52 -4.90 -5.46
C ALA A 138 27.51 -6.44 -5.50
N ALA A 139 26.73 -7.03 -6.41
CA ALA A 139 26.66 -8.48 -6.67
C ALA A 139 27.60 -8.88 -7.80
#